data_AF-A0A2G2VI44-F1
#
_entry.id   AF-A0A2G2VI44-F1
#
_cell.length_a   1.000
_cell.length_b   1.000
_cell.length_c   1.000
_cell.angle_alpha   90.00
_cell.angle_beta   90.00
_cell.angle_gamma   90.00
#
_symmetry.space_group_name_H-M   'P 1'
#
loop_
_entity.id
_entity.type
_entity.pdbx_description
1 polymer ?
#
loop_
_entity_poly.entity_id
_entity_poly.type
_entity_poly.pdbx_seq_one_letter_code
_entity_poly.pdbx_strand_id
1 'polypeptide(L)'
;MLVLNVAEMGETPVPESILKKQKRSEEWALAKKQELESAKKKNAENRKLIYNRAKLYAKEYEQQDKELICLKREARLKGGFYVDPEAKLLFIIRIRGINAMAPQTKKILQLLRLRQHSRIYTACVSATVVDPDDWTGLLCQMSDHQPSYCVIVKIVYNSSDSPPSLETKQSDVSRFSGWLILIFNGVFLKVNKATVNMLHRVEPYVTYGYPNLKSVRELIYKRGYGKLNKQRIALTDNSVIEQGLGKHGIICAEDLVHEIMTVGPHFKEANNFLWPFQLKAPLGGLKKKRNHYVEGGDAGNRENFINELIRRMN
;
A
#
# COMPACT_ATOMS: atom_id res chain seq x y z
N MET A 1 -9.49 -67.41 57.80
CA MET A 1 -9.48 -65.99 57.41
C MET A 1 -8.24 -65.80 56.53
N LEU A 2 -8.41 -65.88 55.21
CA LEU A 2 -7.34 -65.67 54.21
C LEU A 2 -7.62 -64.30 53.58
N VAL A 3 -6.78 -63.32 53.90
CA VAL A 3 -6.75 -62.03 53.22
C VAL A 3 -5.87 -62.22 51.98
N LEU A 4 -6.48 -62.34 50.80
CA LEU A 4 -5.76 -62.31 49.54
C LEU A 4 -5.44 -60.85 49.20
N ASN A 5 -4.14 -60.56 49.16
CA ASN A 5 -3.57 -59.32 48.64
C ASN A 5 -4.06 -59.10 47.20
N VAL A 6 -4.70 -57.95 46.97
CA VAL A 6 -4.95 -57.43 45.64
C VAL A 6 -3.60 -56.94 45.11
N ALA A 7 -3.06 -57.66 44.13
CA ALA A 7 -1.82 -57.32 43.45
C ALA A 7 -1.91 -55.95 42.78
N GLU A 8 -0.89 -55.12 43.02
CA GLU A 8 -0.66 -53.85 42.35
C GLU A 8 -0.58 -54.08 40.82
N MET A 9 -1.50 -53.47 40.08
CA MET A 9 -1.45 -53.44 38.62
C MET A 9 -0.24 -52.60 38.19
N GLY A 10 0.79 -53.27 37.68
CA GLY A 10 2.03 -52.64 37.25
C GLY A 10 1.83 -51.54 36.21
N GLU A 11 2.45 -50.39 36.46
CA GLU A 11 2.62 -49.34 35.45
C GLU A 11 3.38 -49.93 34.25
N THR A 12 2.78 -49.89 33.06
CA THR A 12 3.48 -50.24 31.83
C THR A 12 4.60 -49.20 31.61
N PRO A 13 5.87 -49.60 31.45
CA PRO A 13 6.97 -48.66 31.32
C PRO A 13 6.79 -47.84 30.04
N VAL A 14 6.71 -46.52 30.20
CA VAL A 14 6.51 -45.59 29.08
C VAL A 14 7.65 -45.76 28.06
N PRO A 15 7.34 -45.96 26.76
CA PRO A 15 8.35 -46.14 25.72
C PRO A 15 9.36 -45.00 25.66
N GLU A 16 10.65 -45.30 25.52
CA GLU A 16 11.74 -44.30 25.49
C GLU A 16 11.57 -43.22 24.42
N SER A 17 10.92 -43.52 23.29
CA SER A 17 10.69 -42.55 22.21
C SER A 17 9.76 -41.42 22.65
N ILE A 18 8.81 -41.72 23.54
CA ILE A 18 7.86 -40.75 24.10
C ILE A 18 8.59 -39.83 25.08
N LEU A 19 9.45 -40.37 25.94
CA LEU A 19 10.29 -39.59 26.85
C LEU A 19 11.24 -38.64 26.09
N LYS A 20 11.85 -39.09 24.99
CA LYS A 20 12.68 -38.24 24.12
C LYS A 20 11.87 -37.13 23.44
N LYS A 21 10.61 -37.39 23.06
CA LYS A 21 9.70 -36.39 22.47
C LYS A 21 9.24 -35.35 23.50
N GLN A 22 8.93 -35.77 24.72
CA GLN A 22 8.54 -34.89 25.83
C GLN A 22 9.68 -33.93 26.19
N LYS A 23 10.89 -34.45 26.42
CA LYS A 23 12.09 -33.62 26.71
C LYS A 23 12.34 -32.55 25.64
N ARG A 24 12.30 -32.93 24.35
CA ARG A 24 12.44 -31.98 23.24
C ARG A 24 11.33 -30.92 23.22
N SER A 25 10.09 -31.31 23.52
CA SER A 25 8.95 -30.38 23.58
C SER A 25 9.08 -29.41 24.75
N GLU A 26 9.58 -29.86 25.89
CA GLU A 26 9.85 -29.04 27.08
C GLU A 26 10.99 -28.06 26.83
N GLU A 27 12.09 -28.52 26.24
CA GLU A 27 13.22 -27.68 25.81
C GLU A 27 12.78 -26.61 24.82
N TRP A 28 11.99 -26.99 23.81
CA TRP A 28 11.43 -26.05 22.83
C TRP A 28 10.45 -25.07 23.47
N ALA A 29 9.64 -25.51 24.43
CA ALA A 29 8.74 -24.64 25.18
C ALA A 29 9.51 -23.65 26.06
N LEU A 30 10.60 -24.08 26.71
CA LEU A 30 11.47 -23.20 27.51
C LEU A 30 12.17 -22.18 26.62
N ALA A 31 12.74 -22.62 25.50
CA ALA A 31 13.38 -21.73 24.52
C ALA A 31 12.38 -20.69 24.00
N LYS A 32 11.16 -21.09 23.62
CA LYS A 32 10.10 -20.17 23.21
C LYS A 32 9.68 -19.19 24.29
N LYS A 33 9.61 -19.63 25.55
CA LYS A 33 9.31 -18.74 26.70
C LYS A 33 10.41 -17.70 26.85
N GLN A 34 11.68 -18.10 26.82
CA GLN A 34 12.83 -17.20 26.91
C GLN A 34 12.87 -16.20 25.74
N GLU A 35 12.62 -16.66 24.51
CA GLU A 35 12.51 -15.81 23.32
C GLU A 35 11.40 -14.77 23.48
N LEU A 36 10.21 -15.20 23.90
CA LEU A 36 9.06 -14.32 24.12
C LEU A 36 9.36 -13.27 25.20
N GLU A 37 10.00 -13.65 26.31
CA GLU A 37 10.41 -12.72 27.36
C GLU A 37 11.44 -11.70 26.86
N SER A 38 12.43 -12.14 26.09
CA SER A 38 13.42 -11.25 25.47
C SER A 38 12.77 -10.27 24.49
N ALA A 39 11.80 -10.74 23.69
CA ALA A 39 11.05 -9.91 22.75
C ALA A 39 10.15 -8.91 23.49
N LYS A 40 9.51 -9.31 24.59
CA LYS A 40 8.72 -8.41 25.43
C LYS A 40 9.57 -7.28 26.02
N LYS A 41 10.78 -7.58 26.50
CA LYS A 41 11.73 -6.58 27.02
C LYS A 41 12.13 -5.59 25.91
N LYS A 42 12.57 -6.10 24.75
CA LYS A 42 12.92 -5.28 23.58
C LYS A 42 11.75 -4.41 23.10
N ASN A 43 10.54 -4.98 23.04
CA ASN A 43 9.35 -4.24 22.61
C ASN A 43 8.96 -3.13 23.60
N ALA A 44 9.17 -3.35 24.90
CA ALA A 44 8.93 -2.32 25.92
C ALA A 44 9.93 -1.16 25.79
N GLU A 45 11.20 -1.46 25.53
CA GLU A 45 12.25 -0.47 25.27
C GLU A 45 11.98 0.30 23.97
N ASN A 46 11.70 -0.42 22.88
CA ASN A 46 11.36 0.17 21.57
C ASN A 46 10.14 1.10 21.68
N ARG A 47 9.12 0.74 22.46
CA ARG A 47 7.95 1.59 22.66
C ARG A 47 8.29 2.92 23.34
N LYS A 48 9.15 2.89 24.37
CA LYS A 48 9.63 4.10 25.04
C LYS A 48 10.44 4.97 24.07
N LEU A 49 11.31 4.33 23.28
CA LEU A 49 12.12 5.00 22.27
C LEU A 49 11.25 5.67 21.19
N ILE A 50 10.25 4.96 20.66
CA ILE A 50 9.32 5.49 19.64
C ILE A 50 8.57 6.70 20.18
N TYR A 51 8.07 6.63 21.42
CA TYR A 51 7.37 7.75 22.04
C TYR A 51 8.28 8.98 22.20
N ASN A 52 9.50 8.78 22.68
CA ASN A 52 10.46 9.87 22.86
C ASN A 52 10.87 10.50 21.52
N ARG A 53 11.09 9.68 20.48
CA ARG A 53 11.39 10.16 19.12
C ARG A 53 10.22 10.95 18.52
N ALA A 54 9.00 10.42 18.60
CA ALA A 54 7.81 11.13 18.10
C ALA A 54 7.62 12.49 18.79
N LYS A 55 7.87 12.56 20.11
CA LYS A 55 7.86 13.81 20.86
C LYS A 55 8.95 14.78 20.39
N LEU A 56 10.13 14.27 20.07
CA LEU A 56 11.23 15.08 19.54
C LEU A 56 10.90 15.64 18.16
N TYR A 57 10.43 14.82 17.21
CA TYR A 57 10.04 15.29 15.88
C TYR A 57 8.92 16.32 15.93
N ALA A 58 7.91 16.13 16.79
CA ALA A 58 6.84 17.11 16.98
C ALA A 58 7.40 18.47 17.41
N LYS A 59 8.32 18.48 18.39
CA LYS A 59 9.00 19.71 18.83
C LYS A 59 9.85 20.34 17.73
N GLU A 60 10.57 19.51 16.96
CA GLU A 60 11.40 19.97 15.85
C GLU A 60 10.56 20.70 14.78
N TYR A 61 9.43 20.11 14.35
CA TYR A 61 8.55 20.76 13.38
C TYR A 61 7.94 22.06 13.92
N GLU A 62 7.52 22.09 15.18
CA GLU A 62 7.03 23.33 15.81
C GLU A 62 8.11 24.41 15.88
N GLN A 63 9.36 24.03 16.16
CA GLN A 63 10.49 24.94 16.19
C GLN A 63 10.80 25.48 14.79
N GLN A 64 10.81 24.63 13.76
CA GLN A 64 11.01 25.03 12.37
C GLN A 64 9.94 26.03 11.90
N ASP A 65 8.67 25.78 12.22
CA ASP A 65 7.56 26.68 11.87
C ASP A 65 7.73 28.06 12.57
N LYS A 66 8.10 28.07 13.85
CA LYS A 66 8.35 29.30 14.62
C LYS A 66 9.56 30.05 14.09
N GLU A 67 10.65 29.35 13.81
CA GLU A 67 11.90 29.91 13.30
C GLU A 67 11.67 30.60 11.95
N LEU A 68 10.94 29.96 11.04
CA LEU A 68 10.59 30.55 9.74
C LEU A 68 9.79 31.86 9.91
N ILE A 69 8.87 31.92 10.88
CA ILE A 69 8.13 33.15 11.20
C ILE A 69 9.05 34.23 11.77
N CYS A 70 9.96 33.87 12.68
CA CYS A 70 10.94 34.80 13.26
C CYS A 70 11.85 35.39 12.18
N LEU A 71 12.43 34.57 11.31
CA LEU A 71 13.29 35.00 10.20
C LEU A 71 12.57 35.97 9.25
N LYS A 72 11.30 35.70 8.93
CA LYS A 72 10.47 36.61 8.11
C LYS A 72 10.25 37.96 8.79
N ARG A 73 10.09 38.01 10.11
CA ARG A 73 9.94 39.27 10.87
C ARG A 73 11.25 40.03 10.96
N GLU A 74 12.35 39.35 11.25
CA GLU A 74 13.69 39.96 11.33
C GLU A 74 14.11 40.56 9.98
N ALA A 75 13.85 39.87 8.87
CA ALA A 75 14.13 40.39 7.54
C ALA A 75 13.34 41.69 7.30
N ARG A 76 12.04 41.71 7.65
CA ARG A 76 11.21 42.92 7.55
C ARG A 76 11.73 44.07 8.41
N LEU A 77 12.17 43.79 9.64
CA LEU A 77 12.76 44.80 10.53
C LEU A 77 14.04 45.42 9.97
N LYS A 78 14.86 44.62 9.29
CA LYS A 78 16.08 45.08 8.60
C LYS A 78 15.78 45.78 7.26
N GLY A 79 14.51 45.88 6.85
CA GLY A 79 14.11 46.42 5.55
C GLY A 79 14.35 45.49 4.36
N GLY A 80 14.68 44.21 4.60
CA GLY A 80 14.87 43.18 3.59
C GLY A 80 13.69 42.20 3.47
N PHE A 81 13.82 41.24 2.54
CA PHE A 81 12.86 40.14 2.36
C PHE A 81 13.54 38.80 2.60
N TYR A 82 12.87 37.90 3.32
CA TYR A 82 13.34 36.52 3.51
C TYR A 82 12.82 35.63 2.39
N VAL A 83 13.73 35.03 1.62
CA VAL A 83 13.41 34.06 0.57
C VAL A 83 13.39 32.66 1.17
N ASP A 84 12.25 31.97 1.08
CA ASP A 84 12.12 30.60 1.57
C ASP A 84 12.98 29.63 0.74
N PRO A 85 13.60 28.62 1.38
CA PRO A 85 14.39 27.62 0.66
C PRO A 85 13.52 26.78 -0.29
N GLU A 86 14.08 26.40 -1.44
CA GLU A 86 13.40 25.53 -2.39
C GLU A 86 13.07 24.15 -1.77
N ALA A 87 11.87 23.66 -2.06
CA ALA A 87 11.41 22.39 -1.51
C ALA A 87 12.13 21.19 -2.15
N LYS A 88 12.54 20.25 -1.29
CA LYS A 88 13.32 19.05 -1.68
C LYS A 88 12.47 17.83 -2.04
N LEU A 89 11.17 17.86 -1.70
CA LEU A 89 10.23 16.74 -1.84
C LEU A 89 9.07 17.12 -2.75
N LEU A 90 8.74 16.25 -3.69
CA LEU A 90 7.55 16.33 -4.53
C LEU A 90 6.62 15.16 -4.28
N PHE A 91 5.32 15.41 -4.34
CA PHE A 91 4.31 14.36 -4.48
C PHE A 91 3.71 14.44 -5.87
N ILE A 92 3.76 13.33 -6.61
CA ILE A 92 3.31 13.26 -7.99
C ILE A 92 2.10 12.35 -8.06
N ILE A 93 1.03 12.83 -8.70
CA ILE A 93 -0.20 12.10 -8.95
C ILE A 93 -0.42 11.99 -10.45
N ARG A 94 -0.75 10.79 -10.91
CA ARG A 94 -1.14 10.58 -12.31
C ARG A 94 -2.61 10.94 -12.54
N ILE A 95 -2.90 11.86 -13.46
CA ILE A 95 -4.27 12.35 -13.74
C ILE A 95 -4.87 11.85 -15.07
N ARG A 96 -4.03 11.41 -16.03
CA ARG A 96 -4.46 10.91 -17.36
C ARG A 96 -4.16 9.42 -17.56
N GLY A 97 -5.00 8.76 -18.37
CA GLY A 97 -4.85 7.35 -18.77
C GLY A 97 -3.66 7.08 -19.70
N ILE A 98 -3.43 5.82 -20.11
CA ILE A 98 -2.30 5.40 -20.98
C ILE A 98 -2.57 5.58 -22.49
N ASN A 99 -3.80 5.88 -22.86
CA ASN A 99 -4.24 5.93 -24.25
C ASN A 99 -3.71 7.20 -24.93
N ALA A 100 -3.29 7.06 -26.20
CA ALA A 100 -2.74 8.15 -27.01
C ALA A 100 -1.59 8.92 -26.33
N MET A 101 -0.53 8.18 -25.96
CA MET A 101 0.70 8.73 -25.38
C MET A 101 1.93 8.27 -26.16
N ALA A 102 2.91 9.16 -26.33
CA ALA A 102 4.20 8.82 -26.90
C ALA A 102 4.91 7.73 -26.07
N PRO A 103 5.66 6.81 -26.71
CA PRO A 103 6.34 5.70 -26.03
C PRO A 103 7.36 6.17 -24.98
N GLN A 104 8.07 7.27 -25.26
CA GLN A 104 9.03 7.86 -24.32
C GLN A 104 8.35 8.30 -23.01
N THR A 105 7.22 8.99 -23.11
CA THR A 105 6.41 9.43 -21.95
C THR A 105 5.91 8.23 -21.14
N LYS A 106 5.47 7.16 -21.80
CA LYS A 106 5.07 5.91 -21.13
C LYS A 106 6.24 5.31 -20.33
N LYS A 107 7.44 5.30 -20.90
CA LYS A 107 8.64 4.79 -20.23
C LYS A 107 8.99 5.61 -18.99
N ILE A 108 8.90 6.94 -19.06
CA ILE A 108 9.15 7.84 -17.92
C ILE A 108 8.15 7.56 -16.78
N LEU A 109 6.86 7.43 -17.08
CA LEU A 109 5.85 7.11 -16.05
C LEU A 109 6.09 5.74 -15.40
N GLN A 110 6.59 4.76 -16.16
CA GLN A 110 6.97 3.46 -15.60
C GLN A 110 8.18 3.57 -14.65
N LEU A 111 9.19 4.37 -14.99
CA LEU A 111 10.35 4.63 -14.14
C LEU A 111 9.94 5.30 -12.82
N LEU A 112 8.99 6.24 -12.89
CA LEU A 112 8.41 6.90 -11.71
C LEU A 112 7.45 6.00 -10.91
N ARG A 113 7.27 4.73 -11.30
CA ARG A 113 6.36 3.75 -10.69
C ARG A 113 4.87 4.10 -10.78
N LEU A 114 4.48 5.01 -11.67
CA LEU A 114 3.09 5.40 -11.96
C LEU A 114 2.43 4.43 -12.96
N ARG A 115 2.49 3.12 -12.63
CA ARG A 115 1.99 2.03 -13.46
C ARG A 115 0.49 1.83 -13.27
N GLN A 116 -0.21 1.54 -14.37
CA GLN A 116 -1.57 1.00 -14.29
C GLN A 116 -1.43 -0.49 -13.94
N HIS A 117 -2.00 -0.93 -12.81
CA HIS A 117 -2.33 -2.34 -12.68
C HIS A 117 -3.58 -2.54 -13.52
N SER A 118 -3.46 -3.26 -14.64
CA SER A 118 -4.60 -3.94 -15.23
C SER A 118 -4.97 -5.06 -14.26
N ARG A 119 -5.83 -4.78 -13.28
CA ARG A 119 -6.63 -5.85 -12.70
C ARG A 119 -7.56 -6.28 -13.81
N ILE A 120 -7.18 -7.34 -14.53
CA ILE A 120 -8.15 -8.12 -15.27
C ILE A 120 -9.00 -8.75 -14.17
N TYR A 121 -10.09 -8.10 -13.80
CA TYR A 121 -11.14 -8.75 -13.04
C TYR A 121 -11.79 -9.74 -14.00
N THR A 122 -11.20 -10.93 -14.14
CA THR A 122 -11.97 -12.09 -14.59
C THR A 122 -12.89 -12.40 -13.41
N ALA A 123 -14.08 -11.83 -13.41
CA ALA A 123 -15.16 -12.36 -12.60
C ALA A 123 -15.48 -13.74 -13.19
N CYS A 124 -14.95 -14.79 -12.57
CA CYS A 124 -15.47 -16.13 -12.76
C CYS A 124 -16.88 -16.12 -12.17
N VAL A 125 -17.90 -15.91 -13.01
CA VAL A 125 -19.23 -16.40 -12.68
C VAL A 125 -19.19 -17.88 -13.03
N SER A 126 -18.82 -18.71 -12.06
CA SER A 126 -19.06 -20.14 -12.15
C SER A 126 -20.58 -20.34 -12.16
N ALA A 127 -21.14 -20.61 -13.34
CA ALA A 127 -22.49 -21.15 -13.43
C ALA A 127 -22.42 -22.63 -13.03
N THR A 128 -22.65 -22.92 -11.75
CA THR A 128 -23.03 -24.27 -11.35
C THR A 128 -24.49 -24.46 -11.72
N VAL A 129 -24.80 -25.53 -12.44
CA VAL A 129 -26.17 -26.04 -12.54
C VAL A 129 -26.60 -26.36 -11.12
N VAL A 130 -27.52 -25.56 -10.59
CA VAL A 130 -28.20 -25.83 -9.32
C VAL A 130 -29.41 -26.67 -9.69
N ASP A 131 -29.44 -27.93 -9.27
CA ASP A 131 -30.70 -28.67 -9.20
C ASP A 131 -31.68 -27.82 -8.36
N PRO A 132 -32.97 -27.69 -8.76
CA PRO A 132 -33.87 -26.69 -8.19
C PRO A 132 -34.04 -26.67 -6.65
N ASP A 133 -33.62 -27.73 -5.94
CA ASP A 133 -33.98 -27.98 -4.55
C ASP A 133 -32.82 -28.07 -3.53
N ASP A 134 -31.55 -27.79 -3.87
CA ASP A 134 -30.44 -27.88 -2.88
C ASP A 134 -29.48 -26.66 -2.86
N TRP A 135 -29.50 -25.90 -1.76
CA TRP A 135 -28.80 -24.61 -1.59
C TRP A 135 -27.62 -24.64 -0.60
N THR A 136 -27.17 -25.82 -0.16
CA THR A 136 -26.25 -25.91 0.99
C THR A 136 -24.74 -25.95 0.64
N GLY A 137 -24.34 -26.03 -0.63
CA GLY A 137 -22.95 -26.33 -1.02
C GLY A 137 -22.05 -25.18 -1.49
N LEU A 138 -22.53 -23.93 -1.59
CA LEU A 138 -21.87 -22.91 -2.44
C LEU A 138 -20.91 -21.93 -1.73
N LEU A 139 -20.39 -22.29 -0.55
CA LEU A 139 -19.44 -21.42 0.19
C LEU A 139 -17.99 -21.92 0.25
N CYS A 140 -17.68 -23.08 -0.34
CA CYS A 140 -16.38 -23.72 -0.13
C CYS A 140 -15.74 -24.12 -1.46
N GLN A 141 -15.03 -23.18 -2.12
CA GLN A 141 -13.83 -23.40 -2.97
C GLN A 141 -13.54 -22.13 -3.80
N MET A 142 -12.93 -21.13 -3.17
CA MET A 142 -12.13 -20.13 -3.88
C MET A 142 -10.67 -20.59 -3.83
N SER A 143 -10.18 -21.19 -4.91
CA SER A 143 -8.77 -21.59 -5.05
C SER A 143 -8.13 -20.90 -6.25
N ASP A 144 -6.95 -20.34 -6.02
CA ASP A 144 -6.13 -19.53 -6.92
C ASP A 144 -5.57 -20.32 -8.13
N HIS A 145 -6.38 -20.54 -9.18
CA HIS A 145 -5.85 -20.96 -10.50
C HIS A 145 -6.60 -20.29 -11.66
N GLN A 146 -5.84 -19.70 -12.60
CA GLN A 146 -6.34 -18.97 -13.77
C GLN A 146 -6.56 -19.91 -14.97
N PRO A 147 -7.74 -19.91 -15.62
CA PRO A 147 -7.88 -20.38 -16.99
C PRO A 147 -7.84 -19.21 -18.00
N SER A 148 -7.24 -19.46 -19.17
CA SER A 148 -6.89 -18.48 -20.21
C SER A 148 -8.02 -18.10 -21.18
N TYR A 149 -9.23 -18.66 -21.05
CA TYR A 149 -10.40 -18.30 -21.87
C TYR A 149 -11.71 -18.83 -21.25
N CYS A 150 -12.81 -18.08 -21.40
CA CYS A 150 -14.15 -18.45 -20.93
C CYS A 150 -15.15 -18.32 -22.10
N VAL A 151 -15.84 -19.41 -22.43
CA VAL A 151 -16.86 -19.47 -23.50
C VAL A 151 -18.22 -19.53 -22.82
N ILE A 152 -19.13 -18.59 -23.14
CA ILE A 152 -20.51 -18.60 -22.63
C ILE A 152 -21.38 -19.32 -23.66
N VAL A 153 -21.94 -20.47 -23.30
CA VAL A 153 -22.92 -21.21 -24.10
C VAL A 153 -24.30 -21.03 -23.44
N LYS A 154 -25.27 -20.48 -24.18
CA LYS A 154 -26.66 -20.39 -23.72
C LYS A 154 -27.43 -21.57 -24.33
N ILE A 155 -27.84 -22.53 -23.51
CA ILE A 155 -28.73 -23.62 -23.94
C ILE A 155 -30.16 -23.13 -23.75
N VAL A 156 -30.90 -22.96 -24.85
CA VAL A 156 -32.33 -22.67 -24.83
C VAL A 156 -33.05 -23.99 -25.05
N TYR A 157 -33.73 -24.50 -24.02
CA TYR A 157 -34.69 -25.58 -24.20
C TYR A 157 -36.03 -24.96 -24.58
N ASN A 158 -36.48 -25.17 -25.82
CA ASN A 158 -37.88 -25.01 -26.14
C ASN A 158 -38.56 -26.35 -25.90
N SER A 159 -39.69 -26.31 -25.20
CA SER A 159 -40.57 -27.45 -25.02
C SER A 159 -40.97 -28.03 -26.38
N SER A 160 -40.91 -29.36 -26.48
CA SER A 160 -41.34 -30.24 -27.60
C SER A 160 -40.49 -30.25 -28.89
N ASP A 161 -39.77 -31.37 -29.06
CA ASP A 161 -39.31 -32.05 -30.29
C ASP A 161 -38.51 -31.28 -31.35
N SER A 162 -37.18 -31.16 -31.13
CA SER A 162 -36.10 -31.25 -32.14
C SER A 162 -34.71 -31.09 -31.49
N PRO A 163 -33.61 -31.64 -32.06
CA PRO A 163 -32.28 -31.58 -31.45
C PRO A 163 -31.74 -30.13 -31.36
N PRO A 164 -31.08 -29.75 -30.25
CA PRO A 164 -30.71 -28.37 -29.97
C PRO A 164 -29.65 -27.87 -30.97
N SER A 165 -29.96 -26.78 -31.67
CA SER A 165 -28.99 -26.05 -32.48
C SER A 165 -28.10 -25.17 -31.59
N LEU A 166 -26.78 -25.34 -31.74
CA LEU A 166 -25.77 -24.48 -31.12
C LEU A 166 -25.71 -23.15 -31.87
N GLU A 167 -26.52 -22.17 -31.45
CA GLU A 167 -26.28 -20.77 -31.84
C GLU A 167 -25.18 -20.18 -30.94
N THR A 168 -23.94 -20.18 -31.44
CA THR A 168 -22.87 -19.31 -30.92
C THR A 168 -23.16 -17.88 -31.30
N LYS A 169 -24.00 -17.19 -30.52
CA LYS A 169 -24.06 -15.73 -30.58
C LYS A 169 -22.81 -15.18 -29.90
N GLN A 170 -21.82 -14.81 -30.70
CA GLN A 170 -20.79 -13.87 -30.32
C GLN A 170 -21.45 -12.50 -30.12
N SER A 171 -22.17 -12.36 -29.01
CA SER A 171 -22.54 -11.04 -28.54
C SER A 171 -21.24 -10.35 -28.16
N ASP A 172 -20.90 -9.30 -28.90
CA ASP A 172 -19.78 -8.44 -28.57
C ASP A 172 -19.93 -8.03 -27.10
N VAL A 173 -19.09 -8.62 -26.23
CA VAL A 173 -18.86 -8.12 -24.88
C VAL A 173 -17.99 -6.86 -24.99
N SER A 174 -18.42 -5.92 -25.81
CA SER A 174 -17.76 -4.66 -26.09
C SER A 174 -18.40 -3.53 -25.30
N ARG A 175 -18.92 -3.76 -24.07
CA ARG A 175 -19.37 -2.61 -23.24
C ARG A 175 -19.59 -2.75 -21.75
N PHE A 176 -19.24 -3.87 -21.09
CA PHE A 176 -19.37 -3.96 -19.63
C PHE A 176 -18.13 -4.50 -18.90
N SER A 177 -16.95 -4.41 -19.52
CA SER A 177 -15.76 -4.17 -18.70
C SER A 177 -15.74 -2.68 -18.41
N GLY A 178 -16.30 -2.29 -17.27
CA GLY A 178 -15.89 -1.03 -16.64
C GLY A 178 -14.38 -1.13 -16.48
N TRP A 179 -13.64 -0.63 -17.47
CA TRP A 179 -12.22 -0.35 -17.38
C TRP A 179 -12.11 0.64 -16.22
N LEU A 180 -12.06 0.14 -14.99
CA LEU A 180 -11.63 0.91 -13.83
C LEU A 180 -10.13 1.06 -14.03
N ILE A 181 -9.77 1.91 -15.00
CA ILE A 181 -8.41 2.37 -15.22
C ILE A 181 -8.00 2.88 -13.86
N LEU A 182 -7.00 2.25 -13.25
CA LEU A 182 -6.42 2.67 -11.98
C LEU A 182 -5.66 4.00 -12.23
N ILE A 183 -6.43 5.06 -12.47
CA ILE A 183 -5.99 6.45 -12.50
C ILE A 183 -5.84 6.94 -11.06
N PHE A 184 -4.95 7.90 -10.81
CA PHE A 184 -4.58 8.40 -9.47
C PHE A 184 -3.69 7.47 -8.65
N ASN A 185 -2.57 7.05 -9.24
CA ASN A 185 -1.43 6.57 -8.44
C ASN A 185 -0.58 7.76 -7.99
N GLY A 186 -0.14 7.72 -6.74
CA GLY A 186 0.71 8.72 -6.11
C GLY A 186 2.06 8.16 -5.71
N VAL A 187 3.14 8.91 -5.92
CA VAL A 187 4.50 8.54 -5.51
C VAL A 187 5.26 9.77 -5.02
N PHE A 188 6.07 9.62 -3.97
CA PHE A 188 7.01 10.64 -3.52
C PHE A 188 8.26 10.65 -4.40
N LEU A 189 8.76 11.83 -4.73
CA LEU A 189 9.98 12.02 -5.51
C LEU A 189 10.90 13.05 -4.86
N LYS A 190 12.18 12.73 -4.78
CA LYS A 190 13.23 13.68 -4.38
C LYS A 190 13.50 14.64 -5.54
N VAL A 191 13.59 15.93 -5.24
CA VAL A 191 13.90 16.97 -6.22
C VAL A 191 15.39 16.90 -6.59
N ASN A 192 15.64 16.71 -7.87
CA ASN A 192 16.93 16.82 -8.52
C ASN A 192 16.75 17.47 -9.89
N LYS A 193 17.76 18.15 -10.44
CA LYS A 193 17.68 18.77 -11.77
C LYS A 193 17.27 17.76 -12.85
N ALA A 194 17.80 16.54 -12.77
CA ALA A 194 17.43 15.45 -13.67
C ALA A 194 15.95 15.04 -13.55
N THR A 195 15.41 14.96 -12.33
CA THR A 195 14.01 14.56 -12.13
C THR A 195 13.05 15.63 -12.62
N VAL A 196 13.38 16.91 -12.42
CA VAL A 196 12.57 18.04 -12.94
C VAL A 196 12.54 18.02 -14.47
N ASN A 197 13.68 17.78 -15.12
CA ASN A 197 13.74 17.64 -16.58
C ASN A 197 12.89 16.45 -17.10
N MET A 198 12.87 15.33 -16.36
CA MET A 198 11.98 14.22 -16.68
C MET A 198 10.50 14.60 -16.48
N LEU A 199 10.18 15.39 -15.46
CA LEU A 199 8.82 15.84 -15.16
C LEU A 199 8.26 16.76 -16.24
N HIS A 200 9.05 17.68 -16.80
CA HIS A 200 8.62 18.54 -17.91
C HIS A 200 8.12 17.75 -19.12
N ARG A 201 8.69 16.56 -19.39
CA ARG A 201 8.23 15.70 -20.50
C ARG A 201 6.89 15.00 -20.23
N VAL A 202 6.53 14.80 -18.96
CA VAL A 202 5.30 14.10 -18.54
C VAL A 202 4.24 15.05 -17.97
N GLU A 203 4.55 16.33 -17.89
CA GLU A 203 3.75 17.41 -17.33
C GLU A 203 2.26 17.38 -17.71
N PRO A 204 1.85 17.18 -18.98
CA PRO A 204 0.43 17.14 -19.33
C PRO A 204 -0.32 15.91 -18.83
N TYR A 205 0.35 14.91 -18.24
CA TYR A 205 -0.24 13.65 -17.76
C TYR A 205 -0.23 13.48 -16.24
N VAL A 206 0.60 14.26 -15.57
CA VAL A 206 0.77 14.22 -14.12
C VAL A 206 0.43 15.57 -13.52
N THR A 207 0.12 15.56 -12.25
CA THR A 207 0.13 16.76 -11.44
C THR A 207 1.03 16.54 -10.25
N TYR A 208 1.77 17.55 -9.86
CA TYR A 208 2.72 17.45 -8.77
C TYR A 208 2.81 18.76 -7.98
N GLY A 209 3.34 18.67 -6.78
CA GLY A 209 3.57 19.81 -5.91
C GLY A 209 4.25 19.41 -4.61
N TYR A 210 4.32 20.35 -3.69
CA TYR A 210 5.00 20.20 -2.41
C TYR A 210 4.00 19.76 -1.34
N PRO A 211 4.13 18.53 -0.81
CA PRO A 211 3.21 18.05 0.21
C PRO A 211 3.57 18.63 1.58
N ASN A 212 2.55 18.87 2.41
CA ASN A 212 2.70 19.30 3.81
C ASN A 212 2.83 18.11 4.75
N LEU A 213 3.36 18.32 5.96
CA LEU A 213 3.53 17.29 6.99
C LEU A 213 2.22 16.51 7.23
N LYS A 214 1.10 17.24 7.36
CA LYS A 214 -0.22 16.65 7.52
C LYS A 214 -0.62 15.74 6.35
N SER A 215 -0.37 16.17 5.12
CA SER A 215 -0.73 15.43 3.91
C SER A 215 0.07 14.13 3.80
N VAL A 216 1.37 14.15 4.09
CA VAL A 216 2.23 12.96 4.07
C VAL A 216 1.87 11.99 5.18
N ARG A 217 1.61 12.51 6.39
CA ARG A 217 1.11 11.72 7.51
C ARG A 217 -0.17 11.00 7.13
N GLU A 218 -1.18 11.71 6.63
CA GLU A 218 -2.45 11.10 6.21
C GLU A 218 -2.29 10.06 5.11
N LEU A 219 -1.43 10.30 4.12
CA LEU A 219 -1.15 9.35 3.04
C LEU A 219 -0.56 8.04 3.57
N ILE A 220 0.44 8.12 4.44
CA ILE A 220 1.11 6.95 5.00
C ILE A 220 0.17 6.18 5.93
N TYR A 221 -0.55 6.86 6.82
CA TYR A 221 -1.45 6.19 7.77
C TYR A 221 -2.71 5.61 7.12
N LYS A 222 -3.32 6.30 6.14
CA LYS A 222 -4.60 5.84 5.55
C LYS A 222 -4.42 4.94 4.34
N ARG A 223 -3.34 5.14 3.58
CA ARG A 223 -3.16 4.53 2.24
C ARG A 223 -1.78 3.90 2.06
N GLY A 224 -0.95 3.86 3.10
CA GLY A 224 0.38 3.29 3.07
C GLY A 224 0.36 1.77 3.00
N TYR A 225 1.10 1.24 2.03
CA TYR A 225 1.43 -0.17 1.95
C TYR A 225 2.94 -0.32 1.85
N GLY A 226 3.48 -1.27 2.61
CA GLY A 226 4.86 -1.70 2.52
C GLY A 226 5.05 -2.79 1.47
N LYS A 227 6.23 -2.79 0.84
CA LYS A 227 6.70 -3.83 -0.05
C LYS A 227 7.66 -4.74 0.70
N LEU A 228 7.17 -5.87 1.19
CA LEU A 228 7.99 -6.92 1.82
C LEU A 228 7.95 -8.17 0.97
N ASN A 229 9.12 -8.77 0.70
CA ASN A 229 9.23 -9.98 -0.13
C ASN A 229 8.50 -9.86 -1.50
N LYS A 230 8.48 -8.63 -2.07
CA LYS A 230 7.73 -8.26 -3.29
C LYS A 230 6.20 -8.35 -3.16
N GLN A 231 5.67 -8.70 -2.01
CA GLN A 231 4.25 -8.66 -1.68
C GLN A 231 3.86 -7.28 -1.15
N ARG A 232 2.60 -6.91 -1.37
CA ARG A 232 2.00 -5.67 -0.85
C ARG A 232 1.32 -5.98 0.49
N ILE A 233 1.80 -5.36 1.57
CA ILE A 233 1.30 -5.55 2.94
C ILE A 233 0.87 -4.20 3.49
N ALA A 234 -0.27 -4.15 4.18
CA ALA A 234 -0.76 -2.92 4.80
C ALA A 234 0.12 -2.53 6.01
N LEU A 235 0.32 -1.23 6.22
CA LEU A 235 1.09 -0.71 7.35
C LEU A 235 0.19 -0.56 8.59
N THR A 236 -0.23 -1.69 9.17
CA THR A 236 -0.99 -1.72 10.44
C THR A 236 -0.05 -1.66 11.65
N ASP A 237 1.04 -2.43 11.58
CA ASP A 237 1.94 -2.67 12.70
C ASP A 237 3.36 -2.18 12.38
N ASN A 238 4.03 -1.65 13.40
CA ASN A 238 5.42 -1.18 13.27
C ASN A 238 6.40 -2.32 12.94
N SER A 239 6.05 -3.57 13.24
CA SER A 239 6.85 -4.76 12.90
C SER A 239 7.11 -4.88 11.39
N VAL A 240 6.16 -4.47 10.56
CA VAL A 240 6.30 -4.50 9.08
C VAL A 240 7.39 -3.51 8.62
N ILE A 241 7.47 -2.36 9.30
CA ILE A 241 8.46 -1.32 9.00
C ILE A 241 9.84 -1.75 9.50
N GLU A 242 9.92 -2.26 10.72
CA GLU A 242 11.17 -2.74 11.33
C GLU A 242 11.81 -3.87 10.50
N GLN A 243 11.01 -4.82 10.00
CA GLN A 243 11.52 -5.89 9.13
C GLN A 243 12.11 -5.37 7.81
N GLY A 244 11.51 -4.32 7.23
CA GLY A 244 11.93 -3.76 5.95
C GLY A 244 13.09 -2.77 6.06
N LEU A 245 13.06 -1.90 7.08
CA LEU A 245 13.91 -0.71 7.20
C LEU A 245 14.70 -0.65 8.52
N GLY A 246 14.61 -1.66 9.38
CA GLY A 246 15.32 -1.68 10.67
C GLY A 246 16.84 -1.54 10.54
N LYS A 247 17.42 -1.96 9.40
CA LYS A 247 18.85 -1.75 9.07
C LYS A 247 19.25 -0.28 8.96
N HIS A 248 18.30 0.59 8.59
CA HIS A 248 18.50 2.02 8.40
C HIS A 248 18.08 2.84 9.62
N GLY A 249 17.74 2.18 10.75
CA GLY A 249 17.33 2.86 11.98
C GLY A 249 15.88 3.37 11.99
N ILE A 250 15.09 3.03 10.96
CA ILE A 250 13.66 3.38 10.84
C ILE A 250 12.84 2.25 11.45
N ILE A 251 12.25 2.50 12.62
CA ILE A 251 11.56 1.47 13.42
C ILE A 251 10.04 1.66 13.33
N CYS A 252 9.57 2.91 13.26
CA CYS A 252 8.15 3.22 13.34
C CYS A 252 7.65 4.04 12.14
N ALA A 253 6.32 4.16 12.05
CA ALA A 253 5.67 4.97 11.02
C ALA A 253 6.06 6.46 11.11
N GLU A 254 6.28 7.00 12.31
CA GLU A 254 6.65 8.42 12.46
C GLU A 254 8.09 8.68 12.01
N ASP A 255 9.02 7.74 12.27
CA ASP A 255 10.39 7.79 11.70
C ASP A 255 10.33 7.78 10.17
N LEU A 256 9.44 6.97 9.59
CA LEU A 256 9.25 6.90 8.14
C LEU A 256 8.69 8.23 7.57
N VAL A 257 7.72 8.84 8.25
CA VAL A 257 7.18 10.17 7.88
C VAL A 257 8.28 11.23 7.93
N HIS A 258 9.09 11.21 9.01
CA HIS A 258 10.18 12.17 9.20
C HIS A 258 11.24 12.04 8.10
N GLU A 259 11.72 10.83 7.82
CA GLU A 259 12.73 10.56 6.78
C GLU A 259 12.26 11.03 5.39
N ILE A 260 10.96 10.87 5.09
CA ILE A 260 10.36 11.32 3.83
C ILE A 260 10.30 12.84 3.76
N MET A 261 9.90 13.52 4.84
CA MET A 261 9.74 14.97 4.84
C MET A 261 11.04 15.74 4.85
N THR A 262 12.00 15.31 5.65
CA THR A 262 13.32 15.95 5.69
C THR A 262 14.18 15.55 4.49
N VAL A 263 13.79 14.51 3.75
CA VAL A 263 14.56 13.89 2.66
C VAL A 263 15.95 13.48 3.16
N GLY A 264 15.94 12.61 4.18
CA GLY A 264 17.15 12.13 4.84
C GLY A 264 18.05 11.24 3.97
N PRO A 265 19.13 10.69 4.55
CA PRO A 265 20.11 9.89 3.84
C PRO A 265 19.54 8.58 3.28
N HIS A 266 18.50 8.02 3.92
CA HIS A 266 17.88 6.74 3.57
C HIS A 266 16.51 6.92 2.88
N PHE A 267 16.27 8.11 2.30
CA PHE A 267 15.04 8.42 1.58
C PHE A 267 14.74 7.45 0.44
N LYS A 268 15.78 6.99 -0.27
CA LYS A 268 15.61 6.11 -1.45
C LYS A 268 15.07 4.75 -1.03
N GLU A 269 15.59 4.22 0.07
CA GLU A 269 15.24 2.94 0.67
C GLU A 269 13.81 3.01 1.23
N ALA A 270 13.50 4.06 2.00
CA ALA A 270 12.17 4.34 2.52
C ALA A 270 11.10 4.47 1.41
N ASN A 271 11.41 5.23 0.36
CA ASN A 271 10.48 5.43 -0.76
C ASN A 271 10.32 4.17 -1.63
N ASN A 272 11.34 3.31 -1.72
CA ASN A 272 11.25 2.03 -2.43
C ASN A 272 10.48 0.97 -1.64
N PHE A 273 10.54 1.03 -0.30
CA PHE A 273 9.72 0.22 0.59
C PHE A 273 8.23 0.57 0.43
N LEU A 274 7.89 1.85 0.31
CA LEU A 274 6.51 2.26 0.04
C LEU A 274 6.03 1.79 -1.34
N TRP A 275 4.88 1.12 -1.35
CA TRP A 275 4.13 0.85 -2.57
C TRP A 275 3.51 2.16 -3.09
N PRO A 276 3.39 2.37 -4.42
CA PRO A 276 2.66 3.51 -4.96
C PRO A 276 1.27 3.66 -4.33
N PHE A 277 0.95 4.86 -3.86
CA PHE A 277 -0.31 5.15 -3.19
C PHE A 277 -1.46 5.04 -4.18
N GLN A 278 -2.47 4.24 -3.82
CA GLN A 278 -3.71 4.16 -4.58
C GLN A 278 -4.68 5.20 -4.04
N LEU A 279 -4.85 6.30 -4.77
CA LEU A 279 -5.72 7.40 -4.37
C LEU A 279 -7.14 7.18 -4.91
N LYS A 280 -8.15 7.75 -4.23
CA LYS A 280 -9.51 7.79 -4.76
C LYS A 280 -9.63 8.93 -5.78
N ALA A 281 -10.68 8.89 -6.60
CA ALA A 281 -11.06 10.04 -7.39
C ALA A 281 -11.33 11.24 -6.45
N PRO A 282 -10.94 12.47 -6.83
CA PRO A 282 -11.11 13.63 -5.98
C PRO A 282 -12.59 13.96 -5.80
N LEU A 283 -12.99 14.24 -4.56
CA LEU A 283 -14.30 14.80 -4.25
C LEU A 283 -14.49 16.13 -5.01
N GLY A 284 -15.61 16.28 -5.71
CA GLY A 284 -15.88 17.42 -6.60
C GLY A 284 -15.17 17.37 -7.96
N GLY A 285 -14.46 16.29 -8.28
CA GLY A 285 -13.85 16.08 -9.60
C GLY A 285 -12.62 16.94 -9.88
N LEU A 286 -12.17 16.83 -11.13
CA LEU A 286 -11.09 17.65 -11.71
C LEU A 286 -11.71 18.70 -12.63
N LYS A 287 -11.12 19.90 -12.69
CA LYS A 287 -11.60 21.01 -13.52
C LYS A 287 -11.38 20.71 -14.99
N LYS A 288 -10.12 20.67 -15.43
CA LYS A 288 -9.73 20.38 -16.83
C LYS A 288 -8.41 19.60 -16.83
N LYS A 289 -8.48 18.32 -17.21
CA LYS A 289 -7.33 17.40 -17.18
C LYS A 289 -6.25 17.67 -18.23
N ARG A 290 -6.58 18.41 -19.31
CA ARG A 290 -5.68 18.63 -20.45
C ARG A 290 -4.84 19.89 -20.31
N ASN A 291 -5.36 20.91 -19.62
CA ASN A 291 -4.74 22.22 -19.51
C ASN A 291 -3.79 22.25 -18.31
N HIS A 292 -2.79 23.11 -18.38
CA HIS A 292 -1.86 23.34 -17.28
C HIS A 292 -2.56 24.07 -16.12
N TYR A 293 -2.05 23.91 -14.89
CA TYR A 293 -2.65 24.53 -13.70
C TYR A 293 -2.75 26.05 -13.79
N VAL A 294 -1.73 26.71 -14.34
CA VAL A 294 -1.70 28.17 -14.58
C VAL A 294 -2.84 28.64 -15.50
N GLU A 295 -3.28 27.80 -16.43
CA GLU A 295 -4.39 28.08 -17.35
C GLU A 295 -5.77 27.71 -16.75
N GLY A 296 -5.82 27.43 -15.45
CA GLY A 296 -7.03 26.96 -14.76
C GLY A 296 -7.31 25.46 -14.95
N GLY A 297 -6.33 24.69 -15.43
CA GLY A 297 -6.39 23.23 -15.52
C GLY A 297 -5.91 22.52 -14.26
N ASP A 298 -5.56 21.24 -14.43
CA ASP A 298 -5.08 20.36 -13.35
C ASP A 298 -3.71 19.72 -13.64
N ALA A 299 -3.16 19.89 -14.83
CA ALA A 299 -1.86 19.31 -15.17
C ALA A 299 -0.69 20.17 -14.68
N GLY A 300 0.45 19.53 -14.42
CA GLY A 300 1.71 20.18 -14.06
C GLY A 300 1.85 20.58 -12.59
N ASN A 301 2.72 21.56 -12.35
CA ASN A 301 3.09 22.00 -11.01
C ASN A 301 2.00 22.92 -10.42
N ARG A 302 1.59 22.61 -9.19
CA ARG A 302 0.63 23.42 -8.42
C ARG A 302 1.15 23.80 -7.03
N GLU A 303 2.45 23.62 -6.79
CA GLU A 303 3.14 23.96 -5.54
C GLU A 303 2.36 23.46 -4.30
N ASN A 304 1.90 24.37 -3.44
CA ASN A 304 1.20 24.08 -2.19
C ASN A 304 -0.26 23.65 -2.39
N PHE A 305 -0.89 23.96 -3.52
CA PHE A 305 -2.28 23.59 -3.81
C PHE A 305 -2.47 22.08 -4.07
N ILE A 306 -1.38 21.32 -4.14
CA ILE A 306 -1.44 19.85 -4.15
C ILE A 306 -2.06 19.29 -2.88
N ASN A 307 -1.89 19.97 -1.75
CA ASN A 307 -2.40 19.53 -0.47
C ASN A 307 -3.93 19.50 -0.42
N GLU A 308 -4.58 20.48 -1.05
CA GLU A 308 -6.04 20.50 -1.20
C GLU A 308 -6.52 19.36 -2.09
N LEU A 309 -5.80 19.04 -3.17
CA LEU A 309 -6.13 17.91 -4.02
C LEU A 309 -5.98 16.57 -3.27
N ILE A 310 -4.88 16.39 -2.53
CA ILE A 310 -4.63 15.18 -1.74
C ILE A 310 -5.76 14.97 -0.72
N ARG A 311 -6.16 16.02 0.01
CA ARG A 311 -7.27 15.94 0.98
C ARG A 311 -8.58 15.50 0.34
N ARG A 312 -8.87 15.95 -0.88
CA ARG A 312 -10.08 15.52 -1.63
C ARG A 312 -10.00 14.09 -2.15
N MET A 313 -8.80 13.52 -2.28
CA MET A 313 -8.57 12.15 -2.74
C MET A 313 -8.39 11.15 -1.58
N ASN A 314 -8.34 11.63 -0.33
CA ASN A 314 -8.15 10.83 0.88
C ASN A 314 -9.39 10.05 1.30
#